data_AF-A0A0T5XC76-F1
#
_entry.id   AF-A0A0T5XC76-F1
#
_cell.length_a   1.000
_cell.length_b   1.000
_cell.length_c   1.000
_cell.angle_alpha   90.00
_cell.angle_beta   90.00
_cell.angle_gamma   90.00
#
_symmetry.space_group_name_H-M   'P 1'
#
loop_
_entity.id
_entity.type
_entity.pdbx_description
1 polymer ?
#
loop_
_entity_poly.entity_id
_entity_poly.type
_entity_poly.pdbx_seq_one_letter_code
_entity_poly.pdbx_strand_id
1 'polypeptide(L)'
;MDFNGLFKSLGRRRFYLAFVLSSFLVFGHAFFNGSVFAAAFVPKVPVFPLSELKPGMQGEVVTVVKGLERVSFPAEVVSIIPSQNEPKSLILIRAKGPLVEKIGGIAAGMSGSPFFIGGKLVGAIGYGWEFSDHNLGLVTPIEEMTKALERSSGAEGVVKHGFYEGKNAPMIASGVSRRGAERISDDLKGRAEVLPFDLPQGGISVDYNAKLNPGDSVGVLLAWGDVTVGATGTLTALDDKGNFLAFAHPFLNRGDVSFPLTRSWVHEVIPSIRSPFKLGSPLSIVGVVSQDRPQAIAGRVGSFPYGVEVSVKFTDESGKSTSKRFQVVNDPFLMNRVLPGALLGLLDDLWGRVGEGTGYVSVKIEGKGFTEGFSRKNVYFSDNDIIGQIVNQEIMRLVSSLSLNRFKEIEPLGIHVELQVTRKPEIVYIEKLEIPNKDEVKKGQDLDVHVTLRNFRGEPEVKKLKLKVPEKATGLCEVVVRGGGIAEPSQVSLMSGWRAITSFDELLSEIKAEESNNQVIVELLYGFLLEEEEEGGMPLDENYELVSEMKKRRMEEGTLRVFDTNYYVEGLLRRTVTIQNIEGN
;
A
#
# COMPACT_ATOMS: atom_id res chain seq x y z
N MET A 1 74.64 14.14 6.13
CA MET A 1 75.45 14.02 7.36
C MET A 1 74.55 14.29 8.55
N ASP A 2 74.74 13.46 9.56
CA ASP A 2 73.94 13.20 10.76
C ASP A 2 73.81 14.42 11.70
N PHE A 3 72.70 14.53 12.43
CA PHE A 3 72.66 14.43 13.90
C PHE A 3 71.34 14.93 14.51
N ASN A 4 70.66 13.98 15.14
CA ASN A 4 69.67 14.18 16.18
C ASN A 4 70.19 15.06 17.33
N GLY A 5 69.34 15.98 17.80
CA GLY A 5 69.02 16.11 19.22
C GLY A 5 69.77 17.17 20.03
N LEU A 6 69.05 18.24 20.41
CA LEU A 6 68.99 18.89 21.73
C LEU A 6 68.19 20.20 21.51
N PHE A 7 66.93 20.33 21.90
CA PHE A 7 66.57 20.67 23.27
C PHE A 7 65.11 20.28 23.57
N LYS A 8 64.97 19.25 24.39
CA LYS A 8 63.82 19.03 25.28
C LYS A 8 63.82 20.12 26.35
N SER A 9 62.77 20.94 26.47
CA SER A 9 62.23 21.34 27.79
C SER A 9 60.90 22.13 27.78
N LEU A 10 60.23 22.37 26.63
CA LEU A 10 58.95 23.10 26.63
C LEU A 10 57.71 22.30 26.18
N GLY A 11 57.88 21.05 25.71
CA GLY A 11 56.80 20.28 25.08
C GLY A 11 55.88 19.49 26.01
N ARG A 12 56.28 19.16 27.24
CA ARG A 12 55.51 18.22 28.09
C ARG A 12 54.44 18.87 28.97
N ARG A 13 54.63 20.11 29.45
CA ARG A 13 53.61 20.79 30.29
C ARG A 13 52.44 21.32 29.48
N ARG A 14 52.66 21.78 28.24
CA ARG A 14 51.58 22.26 27.37
C ARG A 14 50.72 21.13 26.78
N PHE A 15 51.31 19.96 26.54
CA PHE A 15 50.56 18.80 26.05
C PHE A 15 49.65 18.17 27.13
N TYR A 16 50.14 18.08 28.39
CA TYR A 16 49.30 17.60 29.50
C TYR A 16 48.21 18.61 29.90
N LEU A 17 48.48 19.92 29.83
CA LEU A 17 47.43 20.92 30.11
C LEU A 17 46.36 20.95 29.00
N ALA A 18 46.75 20.81 27.73
CA ALA A 18 45.81 20.74 26.61
C ALA A 18 44.97 19.44 26.64
N PHE A 19 45.56 18.31 27.03
CA PHE A 19 44.84 17.04 27.14
C PHE A 19 43.88 17.03 28.35
N VAL A 20 44.27 17.60 29.49
CA VAL A 20 43.38 17.70 30.67
C VAL A 20 42.26 18.73 30.46
N LEU A 21 42.50 19.83 29.74
CA LEU A 21 41.44 20.78 29.37
C LEU A 21 40.52 20.27 28.25
N SER A 22 41.02 19.47 27.29
CA SER A 22 40.15 18.82 26.30
C SER A 22 39.34 17.68 26.91
N SER A 23 39.89 16.95 27.88
CA SER A 23 39.14 15.92 28.61
C SER A 23 38.04 16.52 29.50
N PHE A 24 38.22 17.72 30.07
CA PHE A 24 37.16 18.39 30.82
C PHE A 24 36.09 19.07 29.94
N LEU A 25 36.43 19.52 28.73
CA LEU A 25 35.45 20.03 27.75
C LEU A 25 34.70 18.90 27.02
N VAL A 26 35.24 17.68 26.95
CA VAL A 26 34.57 16.49 26.40
C VAL A 26 33.81 15.69 27.48
N PHE A 27 34.15 15.82 28.77
CA PHE A 27 33.34 15.25 29.87
C PHE A 27 32.28 16.20 30.46
N GLY A 28 32.33 17.50 30.18
CA GLY A 28 31.39 18.50 30.69
C GLY A 28 30.07 18.67 29.90
N HIS A 29 29.86 17.90 28.83
CA HIS A 29 28.61 17.87 28.06
C HIS A 29 27.86 16.53 28.12
N ALA A 30 28.32 15.59 28.95
CA ALA A 30 27.72 14.25 29.05
C ALA A 30 26.73 14.07 30.23
N PHE A 31 26.38 15.13 30.97
CA PHE A 31 25.43 15.03 32.11
C PHE A 31 24.36 16.12 32.15
N PHE A 32 23.89 16.57 30.99
CA PHE A 32 22.55 17.15 30.85
C PHE A 32 21.74 16.36 29.82
N ASN A 33 21.72 15.02 29.97
CA ASN A 33 20.57 14.24 29.55
C ASN A 33 19.43 14.56 30.53
N GLY A 34 18.87 15.76 30.43
CA GLY A 34 17.50 15.97 30.87
C GLY A 34 16.67 15.05 30.00
N SER A 35 16.33 13.86 30.52
CA SER A 35 15.23 13.08 29.99
C SER A 35 14.07 14.04 29.88
N VAL A 36 13.75 14.48 28.66
CA VAL A 36 12.52 15.19 28.39
C VAL A 36 11.45 14.13 28.61
N PHE A 37 10.98 14.00 29.85
CA PHE A 37 9.80 13.21 30.15
C PHE A 37 8.70 13.80 29.27
N ALA A 38 8.26 13.02 28.28
CA ALA A 38 7.05 13.35 27.56
C ALA A 38 5.96 13.56 28.62
N ALA A 39 5.42 14.78 28.69
CA ALA A 39 4.42 15.09 29.69
C ALA A 39 3.25 14.12 29.52
N ALA A 40 2.87 13.44 30.61
CA ALA A 40 1.76 12.51 30.62
C ALA A 40 0.48 13.16 30.09
N PHE A 41 -0.32 12.40 29.35
CA PHE A 41 -1.59 12.89 28.82
C PHE A 41 -2.56 13.13 29.99
N VAL A 42 -3.02 14.37 30.14
CA VAL A 42 -4.01 14.75 31.16
C VAL A 42 -5.28 15.19 30.45
N PRO A 43 -6.39 14.44 30.58
CA PRO A 43 -7.67 14.86 30.03
C PRO A 43 -8.11 16.22 30.59
N LYS A 44 -8.72 17.07 29.73
CA LYS A 44 -9.36 18.33 30.14
C LYS A 44 -10.49 18.15 31.17
N VAL A 45 -11.09 16.98 31.18
CA VAL A 45 -12.18 16.61 32.08
C VAL A 45 -11.62 15.84 33.28
N PRO A 46 -12.13 16.05 34.50
CA PRO A 46 -11.71 15.27 35.66
C PRO A 46 -11.89 13.77 35.45
N VAL A 47 -10.97 12.96 35.95
CA VAL A 47 -11.00 11.49 35.86
C VAL A 47 -11.66 10.87 37.10
N PHE A 48 -12.46 9.84 36.91
CA PHE A 48 -12.96 8.98 37.98
C PHE A 48 -12.00 7.79 38.17
N PRO A 49 -11.35 7.63 39.34
CA PRO A 49 -10.36 6.57 39.55
C PRO A 49 -10.96 5.17 39.40
N LEU A 50 -10.30 4.30 38.63
CA LEU A 50 -10.78 2.93 38.42
C LEU A 50 -10.89 2.14 39.74
N SER A 51 -9.99 2.38 40.68
CA SER A 51 -9.96 1.75 42.01
C SER A 51 -11.19 2.07 42.88
N GLU A 52 -11.89 3.17 42.59
CA GLU A 52 -13.09 3.58 43.33
C GLU A 52 -14.39 3.06 42.69
N LEU A 53 -14.31 2.53 41.46
CA LEU A 53 -15.45 2.08 40.68
C LEU A 53 -16.06 0.81 41.30
N LYS A 54 -17.40 0.74 41.35
CA LYS A 54 -18.13 -0.43 41.89
C LYS A 54 -19.32 -0.80 40.99
N PRO A 55 -19.68 -2.08 40.90
CA PRO A 55 -20.96 -2.50 40.33
C PRO A 55 -22.15 -1.76 40.94
N GLY A 56 -23.15 -1.45 40.11
CA GLY A 56 -24.36 -0.70 40.46
C GLY A 56 -24.23 0.81 40.33
N MET A 57 -23.01 1.36 40.20
CA MET A 57 -22.82 2.79 39.97
C MET A 57 -23.47 3.23 38.65
N GLN A 58 -24.18 4.36 38.70
CA GLN A 58 -24.87 4.95 37.55
C GLN A 58 -24.02 6.07 36.95
N GLY A 59 -24.03 6.15 35.63
CA GLY A 59 -23.35 7.18 34.86
C GLY A 59 -24.06 7.48 33.55
N GLU A 60 -23.39 8.25 32.70
CA GLU A 60 -23.89 8.63 31.38
C GLU A 60 -22.83 8.43 30.31
N VAL A 61 -23.27 8.01 29.12
CA VAL A 61 -22.42 7.92 27.93
C VAL A 61 -22.77 9.08 27.02
N VAL A 62 -21.76 9.81 26.54
CA VAL A 62 -21.94 10.94 25.61
C VAL A 62 -21.53 10.52 24.20
N THR A 63 -22.37 10.78 23.19
CA THR A 63 -22.11 10.41 21.80
C THR A 63 -22.90 11.29 20.83
N VAL A 64 -22.74 11.09 19.53
CA VAL A 64 -23.60 11.68 18.48
C VAL A 64 -24.40 10.58 17.79
N VAL A 65 -25.72 10.74 17.72
CA VAL A 65 -26.62 9.82 17.01
C VAL A 65 -27.16 10.41 15.70
N LYS A 66 -27.12 11.72 15.55
CA LYS A 66 -27.59 12.45 14.36
C LYS A 66 -26.89 13.80 14.22
N GLY A 67 -26.55 14.15 12.99
CA GLY A 67 -25.80 15.35 12.65
C GLY A 67 -24.46 15.41 13.36
N LEU A 68 -24.28 16.48 14.14
CA LEU A 68 -23.10 16.75 14.97
C LEU A 68 -23.47 17.00 16.44
N GLU A 69 -24.74 16.79 16.80
CA GLU A 69 -25.25 17.10 18.12
C GLU A 69 -24.84 16.00 19.13
N ARG A 70 -24.13 16.40 20.18
CA ARG A 70 -23.80 15.53 21.29
C ARG A 70 -25.03 15.31 22.16
N VAL A 71 -25.34 14.06 22.43
CA VAL A 71 -26.42 13.60 23.31
C VAL A 71 -25.85 12.66 24.36
N SER A 72 -26.53 12.52 25.49
CA SER A 72 -26.17 11.52 26.50
C SER A 72 -27.29 10.52 26.77
N PHE A 73 -26.92 9.33 27.23
CA PHE A 73 -27.84 8.32 27.72
C PHE A 73 -27.30 7.63 28.97
N PRO A 74 -28.17 7.19 29.90
CA PRO A 74 -27.74 6.57 31.13
C PRO A 74 -27.14 5.17 30.90
N ALA A 75 -26.16 4.82 31.71
CA ALA A 75 -25.61 3.47 31.79
C ALA A 75 -25.23 3.10 33.22
N GLU A 76 -25.30 1.81 33.52
CA GLU A 76 -24.94 1.25 34.83
C GLU A 76 -23.70 0.36 34.71
N VAL A 77 -22.79 0.47 35.67
CA VAL A 77 -21.67 -0.47 35.82
C VAL A 77 -22.20 -1.82 36.30
N VAL A 78 -22.06 -2.84 35.46
CA VAL A 78 -22.45 -4.22 35.79
C VAL A 78 -21.30 -4.97 36.46
N SER A 79 -20.08 -4.84 35.93
CA SER A 79 -18.90 -5.55 36.45
C SER A 79 -17.60 -4.87 36.03
N ILE A 80 -16.51 -5.18 36.75
CA ILE A 80 -15.14 -4.81 36.41
C ILE A 80 -14.40 -6.11 36.11
N ILE A 81 -13.92 -6.25 34.88
CA ILE A 81 -13.37 -7.48 34.33
C ILE A 81 -11.84 -7.32 34.21
N PRO A 82 -11.05 -8.05 35.03
CA PRO A 82 -9.60 -8.06 34.87
C PRO A 82 -9.20 -8.82 33.60
N SER A 83 -8.11 -8.39 32.97
CA SER A 83 -7.56 -8.99 31.75
C SER A 83 -6.05 -9.22 31.90
N GLN A 84 -5.58 -10.36 31.38
CA GLN A 84 -4.14 -10.65 31.29
C GLN A 84 -3.49 -9.94 30.09
N ASN A 85 -4.29 -9.57 29.08
CA ASN A 85 -3.88 -8.83 27.90
C ASN A 85 -4.05 -7.32 28.11
N GLU A 86 -3.62 -6.51 27.15
CA GLU A 86 -3.90 -5.08 27.11
C GLU A 86 -5.23 -4.81 26.38
N PRO A 87 -6.13 -3.97 26.91
CA PRO A 87 -6.08 -3.30 28.21
C PRO A 87 -6.21 -4.28 29.39
N LYS A 88 -5.58 -3.96 30.53
CA LYS A 88 -5.52 -4.84 31.72
C LYS A 88 -6.84 -4.94 32.48
N SER A 89 -7.81 -4.11 32.16
CA SER A 89 -9.15 -4.13 32.74
C SER A 89 -10.15 -3.60 31.74
N LEU A 90 -11.36 -4.15 31.76
CA LEU A 90 -12.53 -3.67 31.03
C LEU A 90 -13.69 -3.52 31.99
N ILE A 91 -14.58 -2.57 31.73
CA ILE A 91 -15.76 -2.32 32.56
C ILE A 91 -16.99 -2.73 31.76
N LEU A 92 -17.74 -3.72 32.24
CA LEU A 92 -19.02 -4.08 31.66
C LEU A 92 -20.06 -3.07 32.10
N ILE A 93 -20.69 -2.41 31.13
CA ILE A 93 -21.80 -1.48 31.36
C ILE A 93 -23.08 -1.99 30.71
N ARG A 94 -24.23 -1.56 31.26
CA ARG A 94 -25.55 -1.72 30.63
C ARG A 94 -26.11 -0.34 30.31
N ALA A 95 -26.19 -0.02 29.02
CA ALA A 95 -26.86 1.15 28.49
C ALA A 95 -28.38 1.02 28.66
N LYS A 96 -29.06 2.12 28.98
CA LYS A 96 -30.51 2.15 29.25
C LYS A 96 -31.17 3.40 28.69
N GLY A 97 -32.49 3.38 28.66
CA GLY A 97 -33.34 4.53 28.41
C GLY A 97 -33.84 4.64 26.97
N PRO A 98 -34.75 5.60 26.71
CA PRO A 98 -35.54 5.64 25.48
C PRO A 98 -34.69 5.78 24.21
N LEU A 99 -33.56 6.50 24.29
CA LEU A 99 -32.67 6.66 23.15
C LEU A 99 -32.03 5.33 22.74
N VAL A 100 -31.50 4.59 23.71
CA VAL A 100 -30.81 3.30 23.50
C VAL A 100 -31.80 2.27 22.95
N GLU A 101 -33.00 2.21 23.52
CA GLU A 101 -34.09 1.34 23.03
C GLU A 101 -34.45 1.65 21.58
N LYS A 102 -34.56 2.94 21.22
CA LYS A 102 -34.91 3.38 19.86
C LYS A 102 -33.86 3.00 18.82
N ILE A 103 -32.58 3.15 19.15
CA ILE A 103 -31.48 2.88 18.20
C ILE A 103 -31.05 1.41 18.20
N GLY A 104 -31.64 0.58 19.07
CA GLY A 104 -31.38 -0.84 19.16
C GLY A 104 -30.15 -1.23 19.99
N GLY A 105 -29.66 -0.35 20.86
CA GLY A 105 -28.52 -0.60 21.75
C GLY A 105 -27.28 0.25 21.46
N ILE A 106 -26.14 -0.17 22.01
CA ILE A 106 -24.82 0.39 21.71
C ILE A 106 -24.46 0.01 20.27
N ALA A 107 -24.25 1.02 19.43
CA ALA A 107 -24.02 0.87 18.01
C ALA A 107 -22.53 0.93 17.64
N ALA A 108 -22.12 0.18 16.61
CA ALA A 108 -20.83 0.39 15.97
C ALA A 108 -20.68 1.84 15.51
N GLY A 109 -19.50 2.42 15.71
CA GLY A 109 -19.26 3.87 15.58
C GLY A 109 -19.58 4.68 16.84
N MET A 110 -20.13 4.07 17.90
CA MET A 110 -20.04 4.62 19.25
C MET A 110 -18.71 4.31 19.95
N SER A 111 -17.84 3.52 19.32
CA SER A 111 -16.47 3.30 19.80
C SER A 111 -15.79 4.62 20.15
N GLY A 112 -15.31 4.74 21.39
CA GLY A 112 -14.72 5.94 21.95
C GLY A 112 -15.72 6.90 22.60
N SER A 113 -17.00 6.56 22.71
CA SER A 113 -17.99 7.38 23.43
C SER A 113 -17.66 7.42 24.92
N PRO A 114 -17.35 8.59 25.49
CA PRO A 114 -16.93 8.70 26.88
C PRO A 114 -18.06 8.37 27.85
N PHE A 115 -17.74 7.59 28.88
CA PHE A 115 -18.60 7.22 29.99
C PHE A 115 -18.19 8.00 31.25
N PHE A 116 -19.15 8.71 31.85
CA PHE A 116 -18.95 9.58 33.00
C PHE A 116 -19.76 9.13 34.21
N ILE A 117 -19.18 9.27 35.41
CA ILE A 117 -19.89 9.14 36.69
C ILE A 117 -19.67 10.44 37.47
N GLY A 118 -20.76 11.13 37.82
CA GLY A 118 -20.69 12.40 38.55
C GLY A 118 -19.87 13.47 37.82
N GLY A 119 -19.96 13.53 36.49
CA GLY A 119 -19.19 14.47 35.65
C GLY A 119 -17.70 14.14 35.49
N LYS A 120 -17.23 13.01 36.05
CA LYS A 120 -15.85 12.55 35.93
C LYS A 120 -15.74 11.40 34.93
N LEU A 121 -14.74 11.46 34.05
CA LEU A 121 -14.49 10.49 32.99
C LEU A 121 -13.96 9.17 33.57
N VAL A 122 -14.68 8.08 33.32
CA VAL A 122 -14.28 6.72 33.72
C VAL A 122 -13.47 6.03 32.60
N GLY A 123 -13.90 6.24 31.35
CA GLY A 123 -13.37 5.55 30.18
C GLY A 123 -14.25 5.79 28.96
N ALA A 124 -14.15 4.95 27.95
CA ALA A 124 -15.06 4.99 26.80
C ALA A 124 -15.46 3.61 26.31
N ILE A 125 -16.63 3.52 25.67
CA ILE A 125 -17.12 2.29 25.03
C ILE A 125 -16.11 1.85 23.98
N GLY A 126 -15.54 0.66 24.14
CA GLY A 126 -14.60 0.05 23.20
C GLY A 126 -15.16 -1.16 22.47
N TYR A 127 -16.03 -1.96 23.12
CA TYR A 127 -16.41 -3.25 22.55
C TYR A 127 -17.90 -3.59 22.79
N GLY A 128 -18.42 -4.42 21.88
CA GLY A 128 -19.73 -5.03 21.96
C GLY A 128 -19.76 -6.37 21.21
N TRP A 129 -20.87 -7.09 21.30
CA TRP A 129 -21.03 -8.41 20.68
C TRP A 129 -21.97 -8.35 19.47
N GLU A 130 -21.85 -9.34 18.58
CA GLU A 130 -22.78 -9.48 17.45
C GLU A 130 -23.88 -10.46 17.85
N PHE A 131 -25.09 -10.27 17.31
CA PHE A 131 -26.25 -11.15 17.56
C PHE A 131 -26.55 -11.37 19.05
N SER A 132 -26.43 -10.31 19.85
CA SER A 132 -26.48 -10.34 21.32
C SER A 132 -27.38 -9.24 21.90
N ASP A 133 -27.48 -9.15 23.23
CA ASP A 133 -28.06 -7.98 23.92
C ASP A 133 -27.15 -6.76 23.72
N HIS A 134 -27.49 -5.94 22.72
CA HIS A 134 -26.75 -4.73 22.34
C HIS A 134 -26.79 -3.63 23.41
N ASN A 135 -27.56 -3.79 24.48
CA ASN A 135 -27.51 -2.86 25.62
C ASN A 135 -26.30 -3.09 26.53
N LEU A 136 -25.58 -4.20 26.36
CA LEU A 136 -24.33 -4.47 27.07
C LEU A 136 -23.13 -4.08 26.22
N GLY A 137 -22.15 -3.43 26.85
CA GLY A 137 -20.89 -3.05 26.20
C GLY A 137 -19.74 -3.02 27.18
N LEU A 138 -18.51 -3.06 26.64
CA LEU A 138 -17.29 -2.97 27.42
C LEU A 138 -16.68 -1.58 27.24
N VAL A 139 -16.40 -0.95 28.36
CA VAL A 139 -15.68 0.32 28.45
C VAL A 139 -14.21 0.05 28.74
N THR A 140 -13.32 0.63 27.94
CA THR A 140 -11.89 0.68 28.24
C THR A 140 -11.65 1.83 29.22
N PRO A 141 -11.07 1.58 30.41
CA PRO A 141 -10.80 2.63 31.40
C PRO A 141 -9.90 3.72 30.83
N ILE A 142 -10.15 4.99 31.19
CA ILE A 142 -9.33 6.11 30.69
C ILE A 142 -7.86 5.95 31.07
N GLU A 143 -7.58 5.41 32.26
CA GLU A 143 -6.24 5.08 32.76
C GLU A 143 -5.50 4.12 31.82
N GLU A 144 -6.21 3.14 31.22
CA GLU A 144 -5.63 2.23 30.22
C GLU A 144 -5.46 2.92 28.87
N MET A 145 -6.42 3.76 28.46
CA MET A 145 -6.36 4.46 27.17
C MET A 145 -5.20 5.46 27.09
N THR A 146 -4.88 6.16 28.18
CA THR A 146 -3.77 7.15 28.21
C THR A 146 -2.41 6.54 27.83
N LYS A 147 -2.21 5.24 28.11
CA LYS A 147 -1.00 4.48 27.76
C LYS A 147 -0.73 4.42 26.26
N ALA A 148 -1.74 4.66 25.41
CA ALA A 148 -1.57 4.71 23.96
C ALA A 148 -0.62 5.83 23.51
N LEU A 149 -0.59 6.97 24.21
CA LEU A 149 0.33 8.07 23.95
C LEU A 149 1.69 7.87 24.62
N GLU A 150 1.74 7.24 25.79
CA GLU A 150 2.97 7.07 26.58
C GLU A 150 3.96 6.08 25.93
N ARG A 151 3.47 5.05 25.23
CA ARG A 151 4.30 4.05 24.54
C ARG A 151 5.14 4.61 23.38
N SER A 152 4.91 5.86 22.96
CA SER A 152 5.75 6.56 21.97
C SER A 152 7.16 6.92 22.47
N SER A 153 7.44 6.76 23.78
CA SER A 153 8.65 7.28 24.44
C SER A 153 9.79 6.27 24.70
N GLY A 154 9.82 5.11 24.01
CA GLY A 154 11.02 4.26 23.94
C GLY A 154 10.98 2.93 24.69
N ALA A 155 9.88 2.17 24.61
CA ALA A 155 9.85 0.78 25.08
C ALA A 155 9.61 -0.19 23.92
N GLU A 156 10.70 -0.62 23.28
CA GLU A 156 10.72 -1.81 22.42
C GLU A 156 10.53 -3.07 23.28
N GLY A 157 9.27 -3.47 23.45
CA GLY A 157 8.90 -4.77 23.99
C GLY A 157 7.98 -5.47 22.99
N VAL A 158 8.52 -6.43 22.24
CA VAL A 158 7.72 -7.33 21.41
C VAL A 158 6.92 -8.25 22.33
N VAL A 159 5.76 -7.79 22.79
CA VAL A 159 4.81 -8.64 23.50
C VAL A 159 4.01 -9.40 22.46
N LYS A 160 4.29 -10.71 22.32
CA LYS A 160 3.44 -11.64 21.57
C LYS A 160 2.07 -11.69 22.24
N HIS A 161 1.09 -10.99 21.68
CA HIS A 161 -0.30 -11.10 22.10
C HIS A 161 -0.99 -12.18 21.26
N GLY A 162 -1.71 -13.08 21.94
CA GLY A 162 -2.76 -13.86 21.29
C GLY A 162 -3.87 -12.90 20.88
N PHE A 163 -4.07 -12.73 19.58
CA PHE A 163 -5.10 -11.84 19.05
C PHE A 163 -6.47 -12.43 19.34
N TYR A 164 -7.33 -11.67 20.02
CA TYR A 164 -8.76 -11.88 19.86
C TYR A 164 -9.07 -11.46 18.42
N GLU A 165 -9.39 -12.45 17.58
CA GLU A 165 -9.72 -12.33 16.15
C GLU A 165 -11.06 -11.59 15.89
N GLY A 166 -11.46 -10.71 16.80
CA GLY A 166 -12.77 -10.06 16.80
C GLY A 166 -12.65 -8.54 16.91
N LYS A 167 -12.93 -7.88 15.78
CA LYS A 167 -13.56 -6.55 15.64
C LYS A 167 -12.63 -5.33 15.59
N ASN A 168 -11.95 -5.17 14.46
CA ASN A 168 -11.63 -3.84 13.92
C ASN A 168 -12.93 -3.03 13.78
N ALA A 169 -12.86 -1.69 13.88
CA ALA A 169 -14.02 -0.85 13.60
C ALA A 169 -14.56 -1.18 12.19
N PRO A 170 -15.87 -1.38 12.01
CA PRO A 170 -16.42 -1.62 10.68
C PRO A 170 -16.08 -0.43 9.80
N MET A 171 -15.52 -0.73 8.63
CA MET A 171 -15.13 0.27 7.67
C MET A 171 -16.26 0.53 6.69
N ILE A 172 -16.36 1.77 6.25
CA ILE A 172 -17.16 2.16 5.11
C ILE A 172 -16.25 2.38 3.92
N ALA A 173 -16.75 2.01 2.74
CA ALA A 173 -16.13 2.27 1.47
C ALA A 173 -17.11 3.02 0.56
N SER A 174 -16.63 4.02 -0.18
CA SER A 174 -17.40 4.81 -1.15
C SER A 174 -16.53 5.14 -2.35
N GLY A 175 -17.13 5.29 -3.53
CA GLY A 175 -16.43 5.43 -4.81
C GLY A 175 -15.74 4.15 -5.28
N VAL A 176 -16.19 2.99 -4.80
CA VAL A 176 -15.66 1.68 -5.16
C VAL A 176 -16.79 0.66 -5.33
N SER A 177 -16.65 -0.22 -6.32
CA SER A 177 -17.55 -1.33 -6.52
C SER A 177 -17.54 -2.31 -5.33
N ARG A 178 -18.60 -3.13 -5.23
CA ARG A 178 -18.66 -4.22 -4.23
C ARG A 178 -17.44 -5.15 -4.31
N ARG A 179 -16.98 -5.47 -5.52
CA ARG A 179 -15.80 -6.31 -5.76
C ARG A 179 -14.54 -5.66 -5.19
N GLY A 180 -14.37 -4.35 -5.38
CA GLY A 180 -13.28 -3.59 -4.79
C GLY A 180 -13.30 -3.57 -3.27
N ALA A 181 -14.47 -3.38 -2.66
CA ALA A 181 -14.63 -3.40 -1.20
C ALA A 181 -14.44 -4.79 -0.58
N GLU A 182 -14.87 -5.86 -1.27
CA GLU A 182 -14.56 -7.25 -0.88
C GLU A 182 -13.04 -7.47 -0.90
N ARG A 183 -12.34 -7.02 -1.95
CA ARG A 183 -10.87 -7.09 -2.01
C ARG A 183 -10.18 -6.35 -0.86
N ILE A 184 -10.63 -5.13 -0.53
CA ILE A 184 -10.13 -4.37 0.64
C ILE A 184 -10.38 -5.13 1.94
N SER A 185 -11.57 -5.72 2.08
CA SER A 185 -11.97 -6.49 3.27
C SER A 185 -11.01 -7.67 3.49
N ASP A 186 -10.74 -8.43 2.44
CA ASP A 186 -9.84 -9.58 2.47
C ASP A 186 -8.40 -9.17 2.83
N ASP A 187 -7.87 -8.13 2.15
CA ASP A 187 -6.48 -7.69 2.33
C ASP A 187 -6.24 -7.03 3.71
N LEU A 188 -7.26 -6.39 4.28
CA LEU A 188 -7.21 -5.80 5.63
C LEU A 188 -7.63 -6.78 6.74
N LYS A 189 -8.12 -7.97 6.42
CA LYS A 189 -8.75 -8.91 7.37
C LYS A 189 -9.84 -8.22 8.20
N GLY A 190 -10.62 -7.36 7.55
CA GLY A 190 -11.68 -6.56 8.16
C GLY A 190 -12.90 -6.53 7.25
N ARG A 191 -13.96 -5.82 7.67
CA ARG A 191 -15.16 -5.68 6.86
C ARG A 191 -15.29 -4.23 6.40
N ALA A 192 -15.23 -4.03 5.08
CA ALA A 192 -15.54 -2.77 4.43
C ALA A 192 -16.91 -2.88 3.75
N GLU A 193 -17.89 -2.12 4.25
CA GLU A 193 -19.22 -2.05 3.66
C GLU A 193 -19.32 -0.89 2.66
N VAL A 194 -19.83 -1.17 1.46
CA VAL A 194 -20.03 -0.15 0.44
C VAL A 194 -21.24 0.71 0.78
N LEU A 195 -21.06 2.03 0.76
CA LEU A 195 -22.17 2.96 0.83
C LEU A 195 -22.90 3.00 -0.52
N PRO A 196 -24.25 2.97 -0.54
CA PRO A 196 -25.03 3.00 -1.78
C PRO A 196 -25.09 4.40 -2.42
N PHE A 197 -24.21 5.31 -2.01
CA PHE A 197 -24.09 6.68 -2.50
C PHE A 197 -22.65 7.15 -2.42
N ASP A 198 -22.31 8.06 -3.32
CA ASP A 198 -21.01 8.73 -3.33
C ASP A 198 -20.98 9.86 -2.30
N LEU A 199 -19.82 10.04 -1.66
CA LEU A 199 -19.54 11.22 -0.86
C LEU A 199 -19.34 12.46 -1.76
N PRO A 200 -19.49 13.69 -1.22
CA PRO A 200 -19.42 14.91 -2.02
C PRO A 200 -18.16 14.98 -2.89
N GLN A 201 -18.35 15.32 -4.18
CA GLN A 201 -17.26 15.50 -5.14
C GLN A 201 -16.37 16.69 -4.72
N GLY A 202 -15.04 16.56 -4.90
CA GLY A 202 -14.06 17.60 -4.54
C GLY A 202 -13.18 17.25 -3.34
N GLY A 203 -13.37 16.06 -2.75
CA GLY A 203 -12.54 15.54 -1.66
C GLY A 203 -12.87 16.14 -0.28
N ILE A 204 -12.10 15.74 0.71
CA ILE A 204 -12.32 16.12 2.12
C ILE A 204 -11.40 17.28 2.46
N SER A 205 -11.99 18.44 2.74
CA SER A 205 -11.23 19.65 3.08
C SER A 205 -10.54 19.55 4.44
N VAL A 206 -9.47 20.35 4.63
CA VAL A 206 -8.78 20.49 5.91
C VAL A 206 -9.39 21.65 6.69
N ASP A 207 -9.81 21.40 7.93
CA ASP A 207 -10.28 22.43 8.87
C ASP A 207 -9.20 22.71 9.92
N TYR A 208 -8.42 23.76 9.68
CA TYR A 208 -7.34 24.22 10.55
C TYR A 208 -7.80 24.77 11.89
N ASN A 209 -9.08 25.12 12.04
CA ASN A 209 -9.63 25.79 13.22
C ASN A 209 -10.61 24.89 13.98
N ALA A 210 -10.62 23.59 13.69
CA ALA A 210 -11.53 22.65 14.29
C ALA A 210 -11.41 22.63 15.82
N LYS A 211 -12.57 22.76 16.48
CA LYS A 211 -12.71 22.55 17.92
C LYS A 211 -13.49 21.27 18.15
N LEU A 212 -12.89 20.35 18.89
CA LEU A 212 -13.49 19.09 19.25
C LEU A 212 -13.73 19.02 20.76
N ASN A 213 -14.70 18.21 21.15
CA ASN A 213 -15.05 17.93 22.53
C ASN A 213 -15.25 16.42 22.72
N PRO A 214 -15.04 15.89 23.95
CA PRO A 214 -15.46 14.54 24.30
C PRO A 214 -16.91 14.27 23.86
N GLY A 215 -17.11 13.14 23.19
CA GLY A 215 -18.39 12.70 22.63
C GLY A 215 -18.65 13.13 21.17
N ASP A 216 -17.84 14.02 20.58
CA ASP A 216 -17.97 14.38 19.17
C ASP A 216 -17.69 13.18 18.25
N SER A 217 -18.43 13.07 17.15
CA SER A 217 -18.18 12.02 16.16
C SER A 217 -16.98 12.36 15.29
N VAL A 218 -16.06 11.39 15.21
CA VAL A 218 -14.81 11.49 14.44
C VAL A 218 -14.68 10.30 13.50
N GLY A 219 -13.88 10.45 12.46
CA GLY A 219 -13.52 9.37 11.55
C GLY A 219 -12.02 9.18 11.44
N VAL A 220 -11.61 8.00 11.01
CA VAL A 220 -10.23 7.68 10.63
C VAL A 220 -10.23 7.15 9.22
N LEU A 221 -9.38 7.70 8.35
CA LEU A 221 -9.37 7.36 6.93
C LEU A 221 -8.11 6.58 6.54
N LEU A 222 -8.29 5.64 5.61
CA LEU A 222 -7.24 4.90 4.92
C LEU A 222 -7.09 5.38 3.47
N ALA A 223 -8.19 5.81 2.86
CA ALA A 223 -8.21 6.51 1.58
C ALA A 223 -9.29 7.61 1.61
N TRP A 224 -9.06 8.72 0.90
CA TRP A 224 -10.00 9.86 0.86
C TRP A 224 -9.90 10.65 -0.44
N GLY A 225 -11.03 11.20 -0.89
CA GLY A 225 -11.17 11.83 -2.21
C GLY A 225 -12.31 11.19 -2.99
N ASP A 226 -12.11 10.94 -4.29
CA ASP A 226 -13.06 10.17 -5.10
C ASP A 226 -13.25 8.73 -4.62
N VAL A 227 -12.26 8.16 -3.92
CA VAL A 227 -12.37 6.91 -3.16
C VAL A 227 -12.25 7.26 -1.68
N THR A 228 -13.16 6.75 -0.86
CA THR A 228 -13.08 6.89 0.60
C THR A 228 -13.16 5.53 1.25
N VAL A 229 -12.17 5.22 2.09
CA VAL A 229 -12.13 4.02 2.93
C VAL A 229 -11.78 4.46 4.34
N GLY A 230 -12.58 4.10 5.33
CA GLY A 230 -12.32 4.49 6.71
C GLY A 230 -13.38 4.02 7.68
N ALA A 231 -13.25 4.40 8.94
CA ALA A 231 -14.21 4.06 9.98
C ALA A 231 -14.69 5.33 10.70
N THR A 232 -15.93 5.29 11.19
CA THR A 232 -16.48 6.32 12.09
C THR A 232 -16.43 5.81 13.52
N GLY A 233 -16.12 6.71 14.45
CA GLY A 233 -16.17 6.50 15.88
C GLY A 233 -16.45 7.80 16.63
N THR A 234 -15.97 7.87 17.87
CA THR A 234 -16.23 8.96 18.79
C THR A 234 -14.95 9.37 19.51
N LEU A 235 -14.79 10.68 19.72
CA LEU A 235 -13.69 11.25 20.48
C LEU A 235 -13.92 11.02 21.98
N THR A 236 -12.95 10.43 22.65
CA THR A 236 -13.05 10.12 24.09
C THR A 236 -12.58 11.27 24.95
N ALA A 237 -11.38 11.77 24.69
CA ALA A 237 -10.74 12.79 25.52
C ALA A 237 -9.76 13.64 24.72
N LEU A 238 -9.51 14.86 25.21
CA LEU A 238 -8.53 15.81 24.70
C LEU A 238 -7.76 16.42 25.88
N ASP A 239 -6.51 16.77 25.66
CA ASP A 239 -5.73 17.62 26.57
C ASP A 239 -5.69 19.08 26.10
N ASP A 240 -5.04 19.95 26.87
CA ASP A 240 -4.86 21.38 26.54
C ASP A 240 -3.92 21.64 25.35
N LYS A 241 -3.10 20.66 24.97
CA LYS A 241 -2.14 20.75 23.87
C LYS A 241 -2.70 20.27 22.53
N GLY A 242 -3.93 19.75 22.54
CA GLY A 242 -4.62 19.22 21.38
C GLY A 242 -4.33 17.74 21.09
N ASN A 243 -3.69 17.02 22.02
CA ASN A 243 -3.60 15.56 21.92
C ASN A 243 -4.96 14.95 22.22
N PHE A 244 -5.27 13.81 21.60
CA PHE A 244 -6.56 13.15 21.77
C PHE A 244 -6.45 11.65 21.98
N LEU A 245 -7.53 11.09 22.53
CA LEU A 245 -7.83 9.66 22.56
C LEU A 245 -9.21 9.40 21.92
N ALA A 246 -9.34 8.34 21.13
CA ALA A 246 -10.59 7.94 20.49
C ALA A 246 -10.68 6.42 20.31
N PHE A 247 -11.86 5.94 19.89
CA PHE A 247 -12.25 4.53 19.64
C PHE A 247 -12.24 3.61 20.87
N ALA A 248 -11.35 3.81 21.84
CA ALA A 248 -11.21 2.95 23.02
C ALA A 248 -10.91 1.47 22.70
N HIS A 249 -10.36 1.22 21.51
CA HIS A 249 -9.89 -0.06 20.98
C HIS A 249 -8.98 0.24 19.76
N PRO A 250 -8.20 -0.73 19.22
CA PRO A 250 -7.37 -0.48 18.04
C PRO A 250 -8.23 -0.34 16.78
N PHE A 251 -7.78 0.46 15.82
CA PHE A 251 -8.37 0.48 14.49
C PHE A 251 -7.86 -0.69 13.64
N LEU A 252 -6.54 -0.77 13.45
CA LEU A 252 -5.83 -1.86 12.76
C LEU A 252 -4.73 -2.48 13.63
N ASN A 253 -4.51 -1.94 14.84
CA ASN A 253 -3.46 -2.30 15.79
C ASN A 253 -2.03 -2.23 15.20
N ARG A 254 -1.75 -1.17 14.44
CA ARG A 254 -0.49 -1.05 13.68
C ARG A 254 0.67 -0.44 14.43
N GLY A 255 0.47 0.01 15.66
CA GLY A 255 1.52 0.76 16.34
C GLY A 255 1.54 2.20 15.82
N ASP A 256 2.71 2.67 15.41
CA ASP A 256 2.88 4.04 14.93
C ASP A 256 2.27 4.16 13.54
N VAL A 257 1.44 5.18 13.35
CA VAL A 257 0.63 5.38 12.14
C VAL A 257 0.57 6.85 11.77
N SER A 258 0.03 7.16 10.59
CA SER A 258 -0.21 8.53 10.15
C SER A 258 -1.53 8.57 9.38
N PHE A 259 -2.64 8.43 10.10
CA PHE A 259 -3.98 8.41 9.50
C PHE A 259 -4.68 9.76 9.67
N PRO A 260 -5.42 10.25 8.66
CA PRO A 260 -6.25 11.44 8.84
C PRO A 260 -7.32 11.20 9.91
N LEU A 261 -7.37 12.09 10.90
CA LEU A 261 -8.52 12.22 11.79
C LEU A 261 -9.51 13.20 11.15
N THR A 262 -10.78 12.82 11.04
CA THR A 262 -11.84 13.68 10.53
C THR A 262 -12.91 13.98 11.55
N ARG A 263 -13.65 15.07 11.35
CA ARG A 263 -15.02 15.17 11.85
C ARG A 263 -15.93 14.26 11.02
N SER A 264 -16.90 13.63 11.66
CA SER A 264 -17.88 12.78 10.97
C SER A 264 -19.30 13.31 11.19
N TRP A 265 -20.06 13.44 10.11
CA TRP A 265 -21.50 13.69 10.15
C TRP A 265 -22.23 12.37 10.31
N VAL A 266 -23.08 12.27 11.33
CA VAL A 266 -23.90 11.06 11.53
C VAL A 266 -25.24 11.27 10.85
N HIS A 267 -25.54 10.52 9.80
CA HIS A 267 -26.84 10.61 9.13
C HIS A 267 -27.96 10.06 10.01
N GLU A 268 -27.74 8.86 10.56
CA GLU A 268 -28.64 8.18 11.50
C GLU A 268 -27.90 6.99 12.15
N VAL A 269 -28.46 6.46 13.24
CA VAL A 269 -28.08 5.13 13.76
C VAL A 269 -29.06 4.10 13.21
N ILE A 270 -28.54 3.10 12.49
CA ILE A 270 -29.34 2.04 11.89
C ILE A 270 -29.46 0.86 12.88
N PRO A 271 -30.66 0.55 13.38
CA PRO A 271 -30.87 -0.64 14.22
C PRO A 271 -30.61 -1.92 13.44
N SER A 272 -30.04 -2.94 14.08
CA SER A 272 -29.71 -4.20 13.42
C SER A 272 -29.62 -5.34 14.42
N ILE A 273 -30.14 -6.50 14.03
CA ILE A 273 -30.07 -7.73 14.83
C ILE A 273 -28.61 -8.17 14.96
N ARG A 274 -27.83 -8.07 13.88
CA ARG A 274 -26.40 -8.41 13.89
C ARG A 274 -25.64 -7.45 14.79
N SER A 275 -25.69 -6.15 14.48
CA SER A 275 -25.05 -5.09 15.25
C SER A 275 -25.57 -3.74 14.74
N PRO A 276 -26.21 -2.91 15.59
CA PRO A 276 -26.59 -1.54 15.23
C PRO A 276 -25.34 -0.73 14.84
N PHE A 277 -25.46 0.24 13.95
CA PHE A 277 -24.29 1.03 13.51
C PHE A 277 -24.64 2.47 13.14
N LYS A 278 -23.67 3.38 13.31
CA LYS A 278 -23.75 4.75 12.82
C LYS A 278 -23.48 4.78 11.32
N LEU A 279 -24.43 5.31 10.55
CA LEU A 279 -24.19 5.67 9.15
C LEU A 279 -23.52 7.06 9.12
N GLY A 280 -22.19 7.06 9.16
CA GLY A 280 -21.37 8.28 9.19
C GLY A 280 -20.79 8.66 7.83
N SER A 281 -20.52 9.94 7.64
CA SER A 281 -19.74 10.45 6.50
C SER A 281 -18.70 11.46 6.98
N PRO A 282 -17.43 11.34 6.56
CA PRO A 282 -16.41 12.29 6.95
C PRO A 282 -16.70 13.68 6.34
N LEU A 283 -16.44 14.74 7.12
CA LEU A 283 -16.69 16.13 6.73
C LEU A 283 -15.40 16.88 6.39
N SER A 284 -14.48 16.92 7.35
CA SER A 284 -13.20 17.64 7.23
C SER A 284 -12.12 16.91 7.99
N ILE A 285 -10.89 16.96 7.46
CA ILE A 285 -9.68 16.50 8.15
C ILE A 285 -9.32 17.56 9.19
N VAL A 286 -9.17 17.13 10.43
CA VAL A 286 -8.95 18.01 11.59
C VAL A 286 -7.71 17.65 12.38
N GLY A 287 -7.07 16.52 12.07
CA GLY A 287 -5.90 16.06 12.79
C GLY A 287 -5.26 14.84 12.16
N VAL A 288 -4.34 14.25 12.92
CA VAL A 288 -3.64 13.02 12.59
C VAL A 288 -3.75 12.05 13.74
N VAL A 289 -4.11 10.81 13.45
CA VAL A 289 -3.91 9.66 14.33
C VAL A 289 -2.46 9.24 14.17
N SER A 290 -1.70 9.27 15.26
CA SER A 290 -0.29 8.90 15.27
C SER A 290 -0.02 7.57 15.99
N GLN A 291 -1.00 7.05 16.74
CA GLN A 291 -0.90 5.81 17.51
C GLN A 291 -2.16 4.98 17.33
N ASP A 292 -1.99 3.71 16.99
CA ASP A 292 -3.04 2.71 16.89
C ASP A 292 -2.66 1.50 17.77
N ARG A 293 -3.23 1.46 18.98
CA ARG A 293 -2.84 0.53 20.05
C ARG A 293 -4.05 -0.25 20.58
N PRO A 294 -3.85 -1.37 21.29
CA PRO A 294 -4.96 -2.18 21.81
C PRO A 294 -5.96 -1.42 22.68
N GLN A 295 -5.52 -0.36 23.37
CA GLN A 295 -6.38 0.39 24.29
C GLN A 295 -7.15 1.54 23.61
N ALA A 296 -6.59 2.14 22.55
CA ALA A 296 -7.15 3.31 21.90
C ALA A 296 -6.37 3.66 20.62
N ILE A 297 -7.00 4.50 19.79
CA ILE A 297 -6.25 5.35 18.87
C ILE A 297 -5.94 6.69 19.56
N ALA A 298 -4.79 7.26 19.22
CA ALA A 298 -4.36 8.55 19.74
C ALA A 298 -3.62 9.38 18.70
N GLY A 299 -3.57 10.69 18.92
CA GLY A 299 -2.87 11.59 18.01
C GLY A 299 -3.07 13.05 18.38
N ARG A 300 -3.01 13.93 17.38
CA ARG A 300 -3.07 15.38 17.59
C ARG A 300 -4.01 16.08 16.60
N VAL A 301 -4.84 16.97 17.13
CA VAL A 301 -5.69 17.89 16.37
C VAL A 301 -4.84 19.06 15.85
N GLY A 302 -5.11 19.53 14.63
CA GLY A 302 -4.39 20.64 13.98
C GLY A 302 -3.03 20.24 13.39
N SER A 303 -2.70 18.95 13.37
CA SER A 303 -1.55 18.39 12.64
C SER A 303 -2.08 17.42 11.58
N PHE A 304 -1.51 17.42 10.38
CA PHE A 304 -2.10 16.72 9.23
C PHE A 304 -1.10 15.75 8.60
N PRO A 305 -1.52 14.53 8.26
CA PRO A 305 -0.66 13.58 7.57
C PRO A 305 -0.52 13.96 6.09
N TYR A 306 0.59 13.56 5.46
CA TYR A 306 0.69 13.52 4.01
C TYR A 306 0.09 12.20 3.52
N GLY A 307 -0.63 12.24 2.39
CA GLY A 307 -1.14 11.05 1.71
C GLY A 307 -0.44 10.85 0.37
N VAL A 308 -0.35 9.60 -0.07
CA VAL A 308 0.07 9.25 -1.43
C VAL A 308 -1.03 9.64 -2.39
N GLU A 309 -0.72 10.48 -3.37
CA GLU A 309 -1.68 10.92 -4.37
C GLU A 309 -1.86 9.84 -5.44
N VAL A 310 -3.11 9.52 -5.74
CA VAL A 310 -3.51 8.62 -6.82
C VAL A 310 -4.43 9.36 -7.77
N SER A 311 -4.03 9.49 -9.03
CA SER A 311 -4.86 10.07 -10.08
C SER A 311 -5.15 9.04 -11.17
N VAL A 312 -6.41 8.88 -11.52
CA VAL A 312 -6.86 7.95 -12.57
C VAL A 312 -7.57 8.74 -13.67
N LYS A 313 -7.10 8.59 -14.90
CA LYS A 313 -7.79 9.04 -16.10
C LYS A 313 -8.28 7.81 -16.86
N PHE A 314 -9.59 7.63 -16.89
CA PHE A 314 -10.24 6.49 -17.51
C PHE A 314 -10.97 6.90 -18.77
N THR A 315 -10.80 6.16 -19.87
CA THR A 315 -11.51 6.36 -21.14
C THR A 315 -12.24 5.07 -21.52
N ASP A 316 -13.57 5.16 -21.66
CA ASP A 316 -14.41 4.02 -22.03
C ASP A 316 -14.46 3.77 -23.56
N GLU A 317 -15.16 2.71 -23.97
CA GLU A 317 -15.31 2.36 -25.39
C GLU A 317 -16.04 3.41 -26.25
N SER A 318 -16.75 4.35 -25.62
CA SER A 318 -17.42 5.47 -26.31
C SER A 318 -16.47 6.65 -26.57
N GLY A 319 -15.26 6.60 -26.01
CA GLY A 319 -14.29 7.69 -26.04
C GLY A 319 -14.53 8.75 -24.96
N LYS A 320 -15.45 8.50 -24.01
CA LYS A 320 -15.69 9.41 -22.89
C LYS A 320 -14.58 9.23 -21.86
N SER A 321 -13.86 10.32 -21.58
CA SER A 321 -12.84 10.36 -20.54
C SER A 321 -13.37 10.94 -19.23
N THR A 322 -13.06 10.27 -18.12
CA THR A 322 -13.35 10.71 -16.75
C THR A 322 -12.06 10.73 -15.95
N SER A 323 -11.84 11.77 -15.15
CA SER A 323 -10.71 11.87 -14.23
C SER A 323 -11.16 11.75 -12.79
N LYS A 324 -10.41 10.98 -12.00
CA LYS A 324 -10.64 10.71 -10.60
C LYS A 324 -9.35 10.91 -9.82
N ARG A 325 -9.44 11.41 -8.60
CA ARG A 325 -8.31 11.65 -7.71
C ARG A 325 -8.67 11.32 -6.27
N PHE A 326 -7.80 10.57 -5.63
CA PHE A 326 -7.89 10.29 -4.20
C PHE A 326 -6.48 10.20 -3.60
N GLN A 327 -6.43 10.21 -2.28
CA GLN A 327 -5.22 9.97 -1.52
C GLN A 327 -5.38 8.69 -0.71
N VAL A 328 -4.27 8.00 -0.48
CA VAL A 328 -4.17 6.83 0.39
C VAL A 328 -3.11 7.08 1.45
N VAL A 329 -3.24 6.43 2.61
CA VAL A 329 -2.27 6.51 3.71
C VAL A 329 -0.84 6.27 3.22
N ASN A 330 0.09 7.13 3.67
CA ASN A 330 1.50 7.04 3.35
C ASN A 330 2.20 6.02 4.27
N ASP A 331 1.87 4.75 4.08
CA ASP A 331 2.52 3.58 4.68
C ASP A 331 2.65 2.53 3.58
N PRO A 332 3.86 2.18 3.11
CA PRO A 332 4.03 1.29 1.97
C PRO A 332 3.33 -0.07 2.14
N PHE A 333 3.29 -0.63 3.35
CA PHE A 333 2.67 -1.94 3.58
C PHE A 333 1.15 -1.86 3.62
N LEU A 334 0.58 -0.81 4.21
CA LEU A 334 -0.85 -0.62 4.31
C LEU A 334 -1.46 -0.13 3.00
N MET A 335 -0.78 0.80 2.32
CA MET A 335 -1.17 1.26 0.99
C MET A 335 -1.30 0.09 0.02
N ASN A 336 -0.33 -0.83 -0.01
CA ASN A 336 -0.38 -2.02 -0.87
C ASN A 336 -1.49 -3.03 -0.51
N ARG A 337 -2.23 -2.82 0.60
CA ARG A 337 -3.44 -3.59 0.97
C ARG A 337 -4.74 -2.86 0.66
N VAL A 338 -4.73 -1.52 0.67
CA VAL A 338 -5.92 -0.70 0.40
C VAL A 338 -6.06 -0.41 -1.09
N LEU A 339 -4.96 -0.07 -1.75
CA LEU A 339 -4.93 0.43 -3.11
C LEU A 339 -5.42 -0.59 -4.17
N PRO A 340 -5.13 -1.91 -4.08
CA PRO A 340 -5.62 -2.89 -5.06
C PRO A 340 -7.14 -2.88 -5.19
N GLY A 341 -7.86 -2.99 -4.07
CA GLY A 341 -9.32 -2.98 -4.08
C GLY A 341 -9.91 -1.59 -4.35
N ALA A 342 -9.22 -0.51 -3.95
CA ALA A 342 -9.62 0.85 -4.30
C ALA A 342 -9.59 1.10 -5.81
N LEU A 343 -8.49 0.74 -6.49
CA LEU A 343 -8.36 0.90 -7.94
C LEU A 343 -9.30 -0.05 -8.70
N LEU A 344 -9.37 -1.32 -8.27
CA LEU A 344 -10.29 -2.30 -8.86
C LEU A 344 -11.73 -1.80 -8.82
N GLY A 345 -12.19 -1.40 -7.63
CA GLY A 345 -13.56 -0.93 -7.44
C GLY A 345 -13.86 0.36 -8.19
N LEU A 346 -12.93 1.32 -8.18
CA LEU A 346 -13.08 2.58 -8.92
C LEU A 346 -13.17 2.34 -10.43
N LEU A 347 -12.31 1.50 -10.99
CA LEU A 347 -12.27 1.21 -12.42
C LEU A 347 -13.48 0.39 -12.88
N ASP A 348 -13.95 -0.55 -12.06
CA ASP A 348 -15.20 -1.28 -12.32
C ASP A 348 -16.40 -0.35 -12.44
N ASP A 349 -16.53 0.58 -11.48
CA ASP A 349 -17.64 1.54 -11.46
C ASP A 349 -17.56 2.51 -12.65
N LEU A 350 -16.34 2.96 -13.01
CA LEU A 350 -16.13 3.82 -14.17
C LEU A 350 -16.45 3.12 -15.49
N TRP A 351 -16.12 1.83 -15.61
CA TRP A 351 -16.43 1.06 -16.81
C TRP A 351 -17.90 0.63 -16.87
N GLY A 352 -18.52 0.40 -15.71
CA GLY A 352 -19.90 -0.06 -15.58
C GLY A 352 -20.10 -1.54 -15.92
N ARG A 353 -19.02 -2.33 -16.01
CA ARG A 353 -19.05 -3.78 -16.22
C ARG A 353 -17.78 -4.47 -15.73
N VAL A 354 -17.86 -5.79 -15.64
CA VAL A 354 -16.71 -6.70 -15.46
C VAL A 354 -16.73 -7.68 -16.63
N GLY A 355 -15.57 -8.01 -17.20
CA GLY A 355 -15.51 -8.97 -18.30
C GLY A 355 -14.26 -8.86 -19.17
N GLU A 356 -14.38 -9.50 -20.33
CA GLU A 356 -13.42 -9.52 -21.42
C GLU A 356 -13.21 -8.13 -22.05
N GLY A 357 -11.99 -7.91 -22.56
CA GLY A 357 -11.67 -6.70 -23.29
C GLY A 357 -10.18 -6.51 -23.51
N THR A 358 -9.86 -5.39 -24.17
CA THR A 358 -8.50 -4.90 -24.34
C THR A 358 -8.35 -3.59 -23.58
N GLY A 359 -7.25 -3.44 -22.85
CA GLY A 359 -6.93 -2.24 -22.10
C GLY A 359 -5.55 -1.71 -22.43
N TYR A 360 -5.49 -0.40 -22.68
CA TYR A 360 -4.28 0.37 -22.90
C TYR A 360 -3.98 1.16 -21.62
N VAL A 361 -2.87 0.82 -20.97
CA VAL A 361 -2.54 1.39 -19.66
C VAL A 361 -1.20 2.12 -19.72
N SER A 362 -1.16 3.30 -19.11
CA SER A 362 0.05 4.06 -18.82
C SER A 362 0.11 4.32 -17.34
N VAL A 363 1.16 3.83 -16.68
CA VAL A 363 1.40 4.06 -15.25
C VAL A 363 2.63 4.95 -15.11
N LYS A 364 2.45 6.09 -14.44
CA LYS A 364 3.54 6.98 -14.05
C LYS A 364 3.64 7.03 -12.53
N ILE A 365 4.85 6.82 -12.01
CA ILE A 365 5.15 6.87 -10.58
C ILE A 365 6.27 7.88 -10.36
N GLU A 366 6.08 8.80 -9.44
CA GLU A 366 7.06 9.83 -9.09
C GLU A 366 7.13 10.03 -7.59
N GLY A 367 8.18 10.70 -7.12
CA GLY A 367 8.27 11.07 -5.71
C GLY A 367 9.52 11.87 -5.38
N LYS A 368 9.65 12.27 -4.12
CA LYS A 368 10.84 13.01 -3.66
C LYS A 368 12.09 12.13 -3.79
N GLY A 369 13.15 12.69 -4.36
CA GLY A 369 14.35 11.92 -4.70
C GLY A 369 14.19 11.03 -5.94
N PHE A 370 13.00 10.96 -6.54
CA PHE A 370 12.72 10.28 -7.80
C PHE A 370 11.93 11.22 -8.73
N THR A 371 12.46 12.42 -8.93
CA THR A 371 11.78 13.54 -9.60
C THR A 371 11.61 13.36 -11.10
N GLU A 372 12.52 12.61 -11.74
CA GLU A 372 12.36 12.22 -13.15
C GLU A 372 11.19 11.24 -13.33
N GLY A 373 10.82 10.55 -12.26
CA GLY A 373 9.77 9.55 -12.23
C GLY A 373 10.08 8.32 -13.07
N PHE A 374 9.12 7.41 -13.08
CA PHE A 374 9.06 6.25 -13.94
C PHE A 374 7.74 6.29 -14.70
N SER A 375 7.77 5.96 -15.98
CA SER A 375 6.55 5.77 -16.77
C SER A 375 6.66 4.51 -17.58
N ARG A 376 5.63 3.68 -17.55
CA ARG A 376 5.50 2.46 -18.38
C ARG A 376 4.16 2.47 -19.09
N LYS A 377 4.18 2.01 -20.34
CA LYS A 377 2.99 1.79 -21.16
C LYS A 377 2.90 0.32 -21.52
N ASN A 378 1.71 -0.23 -21.45
CA ASN A 378 1.46 -1.61 -21.78
C ASN A 378 0.04 -1.80 -22.34
N VAL A 379 -0.18 -2.93 -23.01
CA VAL A 379 -1.49 -3.33 -23.53
C VAL A 379 -1.83 -4.68 -22.94
N TYR A 380 -3.06 -4.86 -22.50
CA TYR A 380 -3.52 -6.14 -21.99
C TYR A 380 -4.75 -6.56 -22.76
N PHE A 381 -4.85 -7.85 -23.03
CA PHE A 381 -6.09 -8.49 -23.43
C PHE A 381 -6.47 -9.51 -22.35
N SER A 382 -7.76 -9.59 -22.07
CA SER A 382 -8.34 -10.61 -21.19
C SER A 382 -9.62 -11.13 -21.80
N ASP A 383 -9.83 -12.44 -21.74
CA ASP A 383 -11.08 -13.10 -22.13
C ASP A 383 -12.08 -13.20 -20.97
N ASN A 384 -11.73 -12.70 -19.77
CA ASN A 384 -12.57 -12.81 -18.58
C ASN A 384 -12.59 -11.56 -17.69
N ASP A 385 -11.44 -10.94 -17.36
CA ASP A 385 -11.39 -9.80 -16.44
C ASP A 385 -10.23 -8.85 -16.73
N ILE A 386 -10.45 -7.93 -17.68
CA ILE A 386 -9.41 -6.99 -18.10
C ILE A 386 -8.99 -6.02 -16.98
N ILE A 387 -9.93 -5.53 -16.17
CA ILE A 387 -9.64 -4.58 -15.09
C ILE A 387 -8.83 -5.28 -13.99
N GLY A 388 -9.26 -6.46 -13.54
CA GLY A 388 -8.53 -7.22 -12.54
C GLY A 388 -7.11 -7.58 -12.98
N GLN A 389 -6.94 -7.96 -14.25
CA GLN A 389 -5.63 -8.27 -14.82
C GLN A 389 -4.70 -7.04 -14.82
N ILE A 390 -5.16 -5.89 -15.32
CA ILE A 390 -4.36 -4.66 -15.38
C ILE A 390 -4.00 -4.14 -13.98
N VAL A 391 -4.96 -4.12 -13.05
CA VAL A 391 -4.71 -3.65 -11.68
C VAL A 391 -3.64 -4.51 -11.00
N ASN A 392 -3.72 -5.83 -11.11
CA ASN A 392 -2.78 -6.72 -10.43
C ASN A 392 -1.42 -6.83 -11.13
N GLN A 393 -1.41 -7.03 -12.45
CA GLN A 393 -0.19 -7.39 -13.20
C GLN A 393 0.62 -6.17 -13.66
N GLU A 394 -0.03 -5.02 -13.91
CA GLU A 394 0.67 -3.80 -14.31
C GLU A 394 0.76 -2.82 -13.14
N ILE A 395 -0.38 -2.32 -12.64
CA ILE A 395 -0.38 -1.17 -11.71
C ILE A 395 0.24 -1.57 -10.37
N MET A 396 -0.32 -2.57 -9.68
CA MET A 396 0.13 -2.93 -8.34
C MET A 396 1.50 -3.60 -8.33
N ARG A 397 1.88 -4.31 -9.41
CA ARG A 397 3.23 -4.84 -9.55
C ARG A 397 4.28 -3.73 -9.57
N LEU A 398 4.07 -2.67 -10.36
CA LEU A 398 4.96 -1.51 -10.40
C LEU A 398 4.96 -0.74 -9.07
N VAL A 399 3.77 -0.50 -8.51
CA VAL A 399 3.63 0.23 -7.23
C VAL A 399 4.34 -0.53 -6.11
N SER A 400 4.14 -1.83 -5.98
CA SER A 400 4.81 -2.64 -4.94
C SER A 400 6.32 -2.71 -5.15
N SER A 401 6.79 -2.90 -6.39
CA SER A 401 8.23 -2.95 -6.72
C SER A 401 8.97 -1.66 -6.35
N LEU A 402 8.32 -0.50 -6.53
CA LEU A 402 8.90 0.80 -6.19
C LEU A 402 8.66 1.21 -4.74
N SER A 403 7.49 0.98 -4.16
CA SER A 403 7.18 1.40 -2.78
C SER A 403 7.84 0.53 -1.71
N LEU A 404 8.10 -0.75 -2.00
CA LEU A 404 8.72 -1.70 -1.07
C LEU A 404 10.20 -1.95 -1.38
N ASN A 405 10.80 -1.12 -2.23
CA ASN A 405 12.20 -1.28 -2.61
C ASN A 405 13.14 -1.07 -1.40
N ARG A 406 14.25 -1.80 -1.36
CA ARG A 406 15.20 -1.79 -0.24
C ARG A 406 16.26 -0.68 -0.30
N PHE A 407 16.33 0.07 -1.40
CA PHE A 407 17.47 0.95 -1.70
C PHE A 407 17.18 2.41 -1.38
N LYS A 408 15.94 2.85 -1.58
CA LYS A 408 15.59 4.28 -1.54
C LYS A 408 14.15 4.49 -1.11
N GLU A 409 13.96 5.39 -0.16
CA GLU A 409 12.64 5.91 0.19
C GLU A 409 12.15 6.88 -0.89
N ILE A 410 10.95 6.65 -1.42
CA ILE A 410 10.32 7.44 -2.50
C ILE A 410 9.13 8.20 -1.91
N GLU A 411 9.35 8.95 -0.84
CA GLU A 411 8.29 9.62 -0.09
C GLU A 411 8.31 11.16 -0.19
N PRO A 412 7.18 11.81 -0.54
CA PRO A 412 5.89 11.20 -0.88
C PRO A 412 5.89 10.58 -2.29
N LEU A 413 5.14 9.47 -2.43
CA LEU A 413 4.89 8.80 -3.71
C LEU A 413 3.67 9.43 -4.40
N GLY A 414 3.73 9.56 -5.72
CA GLY A 414 2.60 9.91 -6.59
C GLY A 414 2.38 8.80 -7.62
N ILE A 415 1.12 8.41 -7.81
CA ILE A 415 0.72 7.33 -8.72
C ILE A 415 -0.30 7.88 -9.72
N HIS A 416 0.05 7.89 -10.99
CA HIS A 416 -0.80 8.38 -12.07
C HIS A 416 -1.09 7.26 -13.05
N VAL A 417 -2.37 6.93 -13.23
CA VAL A 417 -2.84 5.86 -14.10
C VAL A 417 -3.69 6.48 -15.20
N GLU A 418 -3.31 6.25 -16.46
CA GLU A 418 -4.20 6.45 -17.60
C GLU A 418 -4.60 5.08 -18.12
N LEU A 419 -5.91 4.81 -18.22
CA LEU A 419 -6.45 3.55 -18.71
C LEU A 419 -7.53 3.83 -19.75
N GLN A 420 -7.35 3.27 -20.94
CA GLN A 420 -8.39 3.20 -21.97
C GLN A 420 -8.81 1.75 -22.15
N VAL A 421 -10.11 1.47 -22.17
CA VAL A 421 -10.63 0.11 -22.35
C VAL A 421 -11.62 0.01 -23.50
N THR A 422 -11.66 -1.17 -24.10
CA THR A 422 -12.63 -1.53 -25.14
C THR A 422 -13.01 -3.00 -24.99
N ARG A 423 -14.24 -3.34 -25.39
CA ARG A 423 -14.71 -4.73 -25.47
C ARG A 423 -14.16 -5.47 -26.68
N LYS A 424 -13.61 -4.74 -27.65
CA LYS A 424 -13.11 -5.35 -28.89
C LYS A 424 -11.82 -6.11 -28.59
N PRO A 425 -11.67 -7.35 -29.06
CA PRO A 425 -10.38 -8.03 -29.05
C PRO A 425 -9.43 -7.33 -30.01
N GLU A 426 -8.53 -6.55 -29.45
CA GLU A 426 -7.52 -5.77 -30.15
C GLU A 426 -6.18 -6.50 -30.01
N ILE A 427 -6.15 -7.65 -30.70
CA ILE A 427 -5.09 -8.66 -30.66
C ILE A 427 -4.46 -8.79 -32.04
N VAL A 428 -3.15 -8.97 -32.08
CA VAL A 428 -2.39 -9.42 -33.25
C VAL A 428 -1.75 -10.77 -32.96
N TYR A 429 -1.95 -11.73 -33.86
CA TYR A 429 -1.42 -13.08 -33.73
C TYR A 429 -0.13 -13.24 -34.54
N ILE A 430 0.85 -13.92 -33.97
CA ILE A 430 2.00 -14.44 -34.71
C ILE A 430 1.55 -15.73 -35.41
N GLU A 431 1.23 -15.63 -36.71
CA GLU A 431 0.63 -16.71 -37.49
C GLU A 431 1.67 -17.63 -38.13
N LYS A 432 2.78 -17.06 -38.61
CA LYS A 432 3.81 -17.82 -39.34
C LYS A 432 5.21 -17.24 -39.14
N LEU A 433 6.19 -18.13 -39.10
CA LEU A 433 7.61 -17.84 -39.06
C LEU A 433 8.32 -18.57 -40.22
N GLU A 434 8.97 -17.80 -41.08
CA GLU A 434 9.74 -18.30 -42.23
C GLU A 434 11.15 -17.73 -42.24
N ILE A 435 12.12 -18.56 -42.63
CA ILE A 435 13.53 -18.23 -42.69
C ILE A 435 14.04 -18.61 -44.08
N PRO A 436 14.02 -17.69 -45.05
CA PRO A 436 14.29 -18.02 -46.46
C PRO A 436 15.69 -18.57 -46.69
N ASN A 437 16.70 -18.04 -45.98
CA ASN A 437 18.10 -18.40 -46.14
C ASN A 437 18.61 -19.40 -45.08
N LYS A 438 17.70 -20.18 -44.47
CA LYS A 438 18.01 -21.09 -43.35
C LYS A 438 19.12 -22.12 -43.66
N ASP A 439 19.26 -22.53 -44.92
CA ASP A 439 20.18 -23.61 -45.32
C ASP A 439 21.54 -23.07 -45.80
N GLU A 440 21.65 -21.76 -46.01
CA GLU A 440 22.81 -21.10 -46.64
C GLU A 440 23.59 -20.19 -45.68
N VAL A 441 23.04 -19.90 -44.50
CA VAL A 441 23.61 -18.92 -43.58
C VAL A 441 24.85 -19.46 -42.86
N LYS A 442 25.86 -18.60 -42.76
CA LYS A 442 27.11 -18.86 -42.02
C LYS A 442 27.25 -17.92 -40.82
N LYS A 443 28.20 -18.24 -39.96
CA LYS A 443 28.64 -17.36 -38.86
C LYS A 443 28.97 -15.96 -39.39
N GLY A 444 28.58 -14.93 -38.65
CA GLY A 444 28.78 -13.53 -39.01
C GLY A 444 27.81 -12.96 -40.06
N GLN A 445 26.99 -13.80 -40.71
CA GLN A 445 26.02 -13.38 -41.71
C GLN A 445 24.64 -13.04 -41.12
N ASP A 446 23.81 -12.39 -41.93
CA ASP A 446 22.44 -12.07 -41.56
C ASP A 446 21.49 -13.24 -41.94
N LEU A 447 20.66 -13.63 -40.98
CA LEU A 447 19.53 -14.51 -41.16
C LEU A 447 18.29 -13.68 -41.48
N ASP A 448 17.69 -13.93 -42.65
CA ASP A 448 16.45 -13.28 -43.05
C ASP A 448 15.28 -13.94 -42.33
N VAL A 449 14.49 -13.15 -41.59
CA VAL A 449 13.35 -13.63 -40.81
C VAL A 449 12.08 -12.94 -41.32
N HIS A 450 11.13 -13.75 -41.77
CA HIS A 450 9.81 -13.31 -42.20
C HIS A 450 8.77 -13.76 -41.17
N VAL A 451 8.11 -12.79 -40.54
CA VAL A 451 7.06 -13.01 -39.55
C VAL A 451 5.73 -12.58 -40.15
N THR A 452 4.77 -13.50 -40.27
CA THR A 452 3.40 -13.17 -40.63
C THR A 452 2.61 -12.85 -39.37
N LEU A 453 2.10 -11.63 -39.31
CA LEU A 453 1.23 -11.14 -38.25
C LEU A 453 -0.19 -10.99 -38.78
N ARG A 454 -1.19 -11.35 -37.98
CA ARG A 454 -2.59 -11.19 -38.34
C ARG A 454 -3.37 -10.57 -37.19
N ASN A 455 -3.94 -9.39 -37.42
CA ASN A 455 -4.89 -8.80 -36.47
C ASN A 455 -6.14 -9.68 -36.35
N PHE A 456 -6.83 -9.66 -35.22
CA PHE A 456 -8.05 -10.43 -35.02
C PHE A 456 -9.06 -10.22 -36.18
N ARG A 457 -9.30 -11.28 -36.97
CA ARG A 457 -10.12 -11.28 -38.20
C ARG A 457 -9.67 -10.31 -39.31
N GLY A 458 -8.40 -9.92 -39.29
CA GLY A 458 -7.78 -9.08 -40.32
C GLY A 458 -7.04 -9.89 -41.39
N GLU A 459 -6.48 -9.16 -42.34
CA GLU A 459 -5.56 -9.69 -43.35
C GLU A 459 -4.17 -9.91 -42.76
N PRO A 460 -3.43 -10.93 -43.23
CA PRO A 460 -2.06 -11.17 -42.79
C PRO A 460 -1.09 -10.12 -43.38
N GLU A 461 -0.18 -9.62 -42.55
CA GLU A 461 0.93 -8.75 -42.94
C GLU A 461 2.27 -9.45 -42.66
N VAL A 462 3.20 -9.41 -43.61
CA VAL A 462 4.54 -9.99 -43.43
C VAL A 462 5.55 -8.91 -43.04
N LYS A 463 6.11 -9.02 -41.84
CA LYS A 463 7.27 -8.23 -41.40
C LYS A 463 8.56 -8.96 -41.75
N LYS A 464 9.47 -8.27 -42.45
CA LYS A 464 10.78 -8.78 -42.84
C LYS A 464 11.85 -8.14 -41.96
N LEU A 465 12.66 -8.96 -41.33
CA LEU A 465 13.66 -8.58 -40.35
C LEU A 465 14.95 -9.35 -40.62
N LYS A 466 16.04 -8.87 -40.04
CA LYS A 466 17.34 -9.54 -40.10
C LYS A 466 17.88 -9.76 -38.69
N LEU A 467 18.29 -10.99 -38.41
CA LEU A 467 19.06 -11.34 -37.22
C LEU A 467 20.51 -11.60 -37.61
N LYS A 468 21.46 -11.15 -36.81
CA LYS A 468 22.87 -11.40 -37.06
C LYS A 468 23.29 -12.70 -36.38
N VAL A 469 23.90 -13.62 -37.12
CA VAL A 469 24.44 -14.87 -36.57
C VAL A 469 25.80 -14.60 -35.92
N PRO A 470 25.96 -14.80 -34.60
CA PRO A 470 27.24 -14.56 -33.93
C PRO A 470 28.33 -15.50 -34.39
N GLU A 471 29.59 -15.06 -34.30
CA GLU A 471 30.77 -15.90 -34.60
C GLU A 471 30.86 -17.16 -33.71
N LYS A 472 30.24 -17.11 -32.52
CA LYS A 472 30.22 -18.21 -31.56
C LYS A 472 29.10 -19.23 -31.83
N ALA A 473 28.13 -18.92 -32.68
CA ALA A 473 27.02 -19.82 -32.97
C ALA A 473 27.50 -21.02 -33.81
N THR A 474 27.29 -22.23 -33.33
CA THR A 474 27.70 -23.48 -33.99
C THR A 474 26.62 -24.53 -33.91
N GLY A 475 26.42 -25.28 -35.01
CA GLY A 475 25.51 -26.41 -35.01
C GLY A 475 24.04 -25.97 -35.02
N LEU A 476 23.23 -26.60 -34.17
CA LEU A 476 21.80 -26.34 -34.07
C LEU A 476 21.56 -24.96 -33.42
N CYS A 477 20.70 -24.16 -34.03
CA CYS A 477 20.22 -22.88 -33.52
C CYS A 477 18.70 -22.81 -33.67
N GLU A 478 18.05 -21.98 -32.88
CA GLU A 478 16.60 -21.80 -32.95
C GLU A 478 16.27 -20.31 -33.09
N VAL A 479 15.43 -19.97 -34.07
CA VAL A 479 14.80 -18.65 -34.14
C VAL A 479 13.46 -18.74 -33.47
N VAL A 480 13.25 -17.89 -32.48
CA VAL A 480 12.01 -17.77 -31.72
C VAL A 480 11.37 -16.43 -32.03
N VAL A 481 10.06 -16.46 -32.28
CA VAL A 481 9.22 -15.27 -32.43
C VAL A 481 8.04 -15.37 -31.48
N ARG A 482 7.90 -14.41 -30.57
CA ARG A 482 6.89 -14.44 -29.50
C ARG A 482 6.36 -13.04 -29.19
N GLY A 483 5.17 -12.98 -28.58
CA GLY A 483 4.67 -11.75 -27.96
C GLY A 483 5.44 -11.41 -26.69
N GLY A 484 5.61 -10.12 -26.40
CA GLY A 484 6.14 -9.67 -25.10
C GLY A 484 5.25 -10.17 -23.96
N GLY A 485 5.84 -10.53 -22.83
CA GLY A 485 5.10 -11.17 -21.73
C GLY A 485 4.86 -12.68 -21.91
N ILE A 486 5.08 -13.23 -23.11
CA ILE A 486 4.99 -14.68 -23.38
C ILE A 486 6.40 -15.27 -23.33
N ALA A 487 6.61 -16.26 -22.47
CA ALA A 487 7.91 -16.93 -22.29
C ALA A 487 9.07 -15.94 -22.12
N GLU A 488 8.90 -14.94 -21.24
CA GLU A 488 9.98 -13.99 -20.96
C GLU A 488 11.22 -14.69 -20.40
N PRO A 489 12.43 -14.14 -20.66
CA PRO A 489 13.65 -14.66 -20.08
C PRO A 489 13.57 -14.66 -18.56
N SER A 490 13.79 -15.83 -17.95
CA SER A 490 13.76 -15.94 -16.50
C SER A 490 14.97 -15.24 -15.88
N GLN A 491 14.79 -14.74 -14.64
CA GLN A 491 15.85 -14.10 -13.87
C GLN A 491 16.80 -15.14 -13.23
N VAL A 492 17.36 -16.04 -14.05
CA VAL A 492 18.19 -17.18 -13.59
C VAL A 492 19.33 -16.72 -12.68
N SER A 493 19.99 -15.62 -13.06
CA SER A 493 21.09 -15.00 -12.29
C SER A 493 20.68 -14.61 -10.87
N LEU A 494 19.46 -14.08 -10.69
CA LEU A 494 18.90 -13.72 -9.38
C LEU A 494 18.40 -14.96 -8.63
N MET A 495 17.70 -15.87 -9.33
CA MET A 495 17.11 -17.08 -8.74
C MET A 495 18.18 -18.06 -8.22
N SER A 496 19.30 -18.16 -8.93
CA SER A 496 20.43 -19.04 -8.58
C SER A 496 21.37 -18.38 -7.55
N GLY A 497 21.15 -17.12 -7.20
CA GLY A 497 21.95 -16.38 -6.22
C GLY A 497 23.34 -15.94 -6.71
N TRP A 498 23.62 -16.05 -8.01
CA TRP A 498 24.89 -15.61 -8.60
C TRP A 498 24.99 -14.09 -8.71
N ARG A 499 23.85 -13.42 -8.85
CA ARG A 499 23.76 -11.97 -8.86
C ARG A 499 22.66 -11.49 -7.94
N ALA A 500 22.80 -10.27 -7.46
CA ALA A 500 21.75 -9.55 -6.75
C ALA A 500 21.65 -8.15 -7.33
N ILE A 501 20.43 -7.62 -7.41
CA ILE A 501 20.22 -6.20 -7.69
C ILE A 501 20.85 -5.41 -6.55
N THR A 502 21.85 -4.58 -6.81
CA THR A 502 22.65 -3.91 -5.77
C THR A 502 22.31 -2.44 -5.56
N SER A 503 21.56 -1.84 -6.50
CA SER A 503 21.19 -0.43 -6.44
C SER A 503 19.78 -0.17 -6.93
N PHE A 504 19.26 1.02 -6.60
CA PHE A 504 17.97 1.49 -7.12
C PHE A 504 17.98 1.64 -8.65
N ASP A 505 19.10 2.08 -9.23
CA ASP A 505 19.22 2.28 -10.68
C ASP A 505 19.25 0.94 -11.42
N GLU A 506 19.88 -0.09 -10.85
CA GLU A 506 19.86 -1.47 -11.36
C GLU A 506 18.44 -2.06 -11.28
N LEU A 507 17.73 -1.86 -10.16
CA LEU A 507 16.30 -2.23 -10.05
C LEU A 507 15.45 -1.57 -11.13
N LEU A 508 15.62 -0.27 -11.31
CA LEU A 508 14.88 0.48 -12.31
C LEU A 508 15.22 0.04 -13.74
N SER A 509 16.47 -0.35 -13.99
CA SER A 509 16.92 -0.88 -15.28
C SER A 509 16.26 -2.23 -15.58
N GLU A 510 16.14 -3.11 -14.58
CA GLU A 510 15.42 -4.38 -14.73
C GLU A 510 13.93 -4.16 -15.05
N ILE A 511 13.24 -3.30 -14.30
CA ILE A 511 11.83 -2.97 -14.55
C ILE A 511 11.63 -2.35 -15.94
N LYS A 512 12.58 -1.53 -16.41
CA LYS A 512 12.56 -0.94 -17.76
C LYS A 512 12.83 -1.98 -18.86
N ALA A 513 13.56 -3.05 -18.55
CA ALA A 513 13.92 -4.07 -19.52
C ALA A 513 12.81 -5.09 -19.77
N GLU A 514 11.90 -5.28 -18.81
CA GLU A 514 10.69 -6.10 -18.96
C GLU A 514 9.93 -5.75 -20.25
N GLU A 515 9.41 -6.77 -20.92
CA GLU A 515 8.75 -6.62 -22.21
C GLU A 515 7.32 -6.10 -22.05
N SER A 516 6.86 -5.29 -23.00
CA SER A 516 5.45 -4.89 -23.07
C SER A 516 4.69 -5.87 -23.94
N ASN A 517 3.44 -6.18 -23.61
CA ASN A 517 2.67 -7.21 -24.32
C ASN A 517 2.26 -6.79 -25.74
N ASN A 518 2.51 -5.53 -26.13
CA ASN A 518 2.33 -5.08 -27.51
C ASN A 518 3.59 -5.26 -28.38
N GLN A 519 4.65 -5.86 -27.84
CA GLN A 519 5.91 -6.10 -28.53
C GLN A 519 5.93 -7.46 -29.22
N VAL A 520 6.51 -7.51 -30.41
CA VAL A 520 6.92 -8.76 -31.03
C VAL A 520 8.43 -8.90 -30.81
N ILE A 521 8.81 -10.00 -30.16
CA ILE A 521 10.20 -10.34 -29.86
C ILE A 521 10.66 -11.37 -30.88
N VAL A 522 11.77 -11.10 -31.55
CA VAL A 522 12.38 -11.96 -32.57
C VAL A 522 13.82 -12.21 -32.16
N GLU A 523 14.14 -13.46 -31.86
CA GLU A 523 15.42 -13.80 -31.24
C GLU A 523 16.07 -15.06 -31.81
N LEU A 524 17.40 -15.07 -31.85
CA LEU A 524 18.21 -16.24 -32.18
C LEU A 524 18.78 -16.83 -30.90
N LEU A 525 18.46 -18.08 -30.64
CA LEU A 525 18.99 -18.91 -29.56
C LEU A 525 20.05 -19.87 -30.15
N TYR A 526 21.19 -19.95 -29.47
CA TYR A 526 22.33 -20.77 -29.90
C TYR A 526 23.17 -21.19 -28.68
N GLY A 527 23.81 -22.36 -28.78
CA GLY A 527 24.67 -22.89 -27.70
C GLY A 527 23.90 -23.03 -26.38
N PHE A 528 24.47 -22.52 -25.29
CA PHE A 528 23.90 -22.58 -23.94
C PHE A 528 22.48 -21.98 -23.82
N LEU A 529 22.11 -21.03 -24.69
CA LEU A 529 20.77 -20.44 -24.69
C LEU A 529 19.67 -21.43 -25.10
N LEU A 530 20.03 -22.47 -25.87
CA LEU A 530 19.12 -23.57 -26.20
C LEU A 530 18.96 -24.51 -25.01
N GLU A 531 20.05 -24.79 -24.30
CA GLU A 531 20.06 -25.68 -23.12
C GLU A 531 19.27 -25.08 -21.94
N GLU A 532 19.35 -23.75 -21.74
CA GLU A 532 18.53 -23.03 -20.74
C GLU A 532 17.02 -23.15 -21.01
N GLU A 533 16.60 -23.10 -22.28
CA GLU A 533 15.19 -23.22 -22.66
C GLU A 533 14.67 -24.67 -22.66
N GLU A 534 15.49 -25.66 -23.05
CA GLU A 534 15.06 -27.06 -23.21
C GLU A 534 15.02 -27.85 -21.89
N GLU A 535 15.99 -27.65 -20.98
CA GLU A 535 16.12 -28.49 -19.78
C GLU A 535 15.71 -27.82 -18.48
N GLY A 536 15.47 -26.50 -18.47
CA GLY A 536 15.40 -25.73 -17.22
C GLY A 536 16.66 -25.91 -16.35
N GLY A 537 17.77 -26.29 -16.98
CA GLY A 537 19.04 -26.63 -16.34
C GLY A 537 19.76 -25.36 -15.88
N MET A 538 20.29 -25.40 -14.65
CA MET A 538 21.15 -24.33 -14.16
C MET A 538 22.47 -24.36 -14.94
N PRO A 539 22.90 -23.26 -15.59
CA PRO A 539 24.13 -23.28 -16.36
C PRO A 539 25.38 -23.44 -15.47
N LEU A 540 26.49 -23.84 -16.07
CA LEU A 540 27.76 -24.14 -15.37
C LEU A 540 28.80 -22.98 -15.42
N ASP A 541 28.46 -21.80 -15.96
CA ASP A 541 29.42 -20.72 -16.26
C ASP A 541 29.15 -19.43 -15.47
N GLU A 542 30.11 -18.97 -14.66
CA GLU A 542 30.00 -17.88 -13.67
C GLU A 542 29.68 -16.47 -14.22
N ASN A 543 29.55 -16.27 -15.54
CA ASN A 543 29.27 -14.97 -16.16
C ASN A 543 27.76 -14.69 -16.31
N TYR A 544 27.11 -14.34 -15.21
CA TYR A 544 25.66 -14.09 -15.21
C TYR A 544 25.29 -12.61 -15.27
N GLU A 545 24.85 -12.20 -16.46
CA GLU A 545 24.24 -10.89 -16.75
C GLU A 545 22.84 -10.79 -16.12
N LEU A 546 22.40 -9.57 -15.81
CA LEU A 546 20.97 -9.34 -15.55
C LEU A 546 20.17 -9.33 -16.87
N VAL A 547 18.85 -9.44 -16.78
CA VAL A 547 18.00 -9.44 -17.99
C VAL A 547 18.14 -8.13 -18.77
N SER A 548 18.29 -6.98 -18.10
CA SER A 548 18.52 -5.70 -18.78
C SER A 548 19.83 -5.68 -19.57
N GLU A 549 20.90 -6.25 -19.01
CA GLU A 549 22.21 -6.32 -19.65
C GLU A 549 22.22 -7.30 -20.82
N MET A 550 21.65 -8.50 -20.60
CA MET A 550 21.50 -9.52 -21.64
C MET A 550 20.69 -8.98 -22.81
N LYS A 551 19.55 -8.32 -22.55
CA LYS A 551 18.71 -7.71 -23.59
C LYS A 551 19.47 -6.64 -24.36
N LYS A 552 20.21 -5.77 -23.66
CA LYS A 552 21.05 -4.73 -24.28
C LYS A 552 22.12 -5.36 -25.19
N ARG A 553 22.88 -6.32 -24.69
CA ARG A 553 23.93 -7.01 -25.44
C ARG A 553 23.35 -7.72 -26.68
N ARG A 554 22.25 -8.47 -26.54
CA ARG A 554 21.65 -9.20 -27.66
C ARG A 554 21.08 -8.28 -28.74
N MET A 555 20.55 -7.11 -28.35
CA MET A 555 20.14 -6.08 -29.30
C MET A 555 21.34 -5.50 -30.09
N GLU A 556 22.46 -5.22 -29.40
CA GLU A 556 23.71 -4.73 -29.98
C GLU A 556 24.37 -5.76 -30.90
N GLU A 557 24.42 -7.03 -30.49
CA GLU A 557 24.93 -8.15 -31.29
C GLU A 557 24.09 -8.41 -32.54
N GLY A 558 22.81 -8.05 -32.49
CA GLY A 558 21.85 -8.30 -33.56
C GLY A 558 21.14 -9.65 -33.47
N THR A 559 21.30 -10.37 -32.37
CA THR A 559 20.64 -11.66 -32.09
C THR A 559 19.23 -11.48 -31.55
N LEU A 560 18.87 -10.26 -31.12
CA LEU A 560 17.54 -9.88 -30.67
C LEU A 560 17.05 -8.65 -31.45
N ARG A 561 15.78 -8.71 -31.87
CA ARG A 561 15.04 -7.59 -32.46
C ARG A 561 13.68 -7.50 -31.78
N VAL A 562 13.29 -6.28 -31.45
CA VAL A 562 12.00 -5.97 -30.83
C VAL A 562 11.34 -4.88 -31.65
N PHE A 563 10.05 -5.03 -31.92
CA PHE A 563 9.26 -3.96 -32.51
C PHE A 563 7.86 -3.93 -31.90
N ASP A 564 7.31 -2.72 -31.83
CA ASP A 564 6.01 -2.49 -31.22
C ASP A 564 4.87 -2.67 -32.22
N THR A 565 3.72 -3.09 -31.71
CA THR A 565 2.42 -3.05 -32.41
C THR A 565 1.45 -2.17 -31.61
N ASN A 566 0.31 -1.82 -32.22
CA ASN A 566 -0.77 -1.09 -31.53
C ASN A 566 -1.72 -2.03 -30.75
N TYR A 567 -1.43 -3.32 -30.71
CA TYR A 567 -2.34 -4.37 -30.24
C TYR A 567 -1.63 -5.27 -29.24
N TYR A 568 -2.40 -6.04 -28.46
CA TYR A 568 -1.82 -7.12 -27.67
C TYR A 568 -1.29 -8.22 -28.62
N VAL A 569 -0.06 -8.68 -28.42
CA VAL A 569 0.61 -9.66 -29.30
C VAL A 569 0.46 -11.05 -28.69
N GLU A 570 -0.23 -11.94 -29.39
CA GLU A 570 -0.44 -13.32 -28.99
C GLU A 570 0.32 -14.29 -29.89
N GLY A 571 0.96 -15.29 -29.28
CA GLY A 571 1.58 -16.41 -29.99
C GLY A 571 3.07 -16.54 -29.76
N LEU A 572 3.56 -17.74 -30.04
CA LEU A 572 4.96 -18.13 -29.97
C LEU A 572 5.21 -19.17 -31.07
N LEU A 573 6.20 -18.92 -31.92
CA LEU A 573 6.64 -19.84 -32.96
C LEU A 573 8.15 -19.99 -32.90
N ARG A 574 8.61 -21.21 -33.19
CA ARG A 574 10.03 -21.51 -33.28
C ARG A 574 10.40 -22.22 -34.56
N ARG A 575 11.62 -21.98 -35.04
CA ARG A 575 12.18 -22.63 -36.23
C ARG A 575 13.65 -22.93 -36.00
N THR A 576 14.01 -24.18 -36.20
CA THR A 576 15.39 -24.64 -36.14
C THR A 576 16.15 -24.27 -37.40
N VAL A 577 17.40 -23.86 -37.23
CA VAL A 577 18.37 -23.50 -38.27
C VAL A 577 19.70 -24.17 -37.93
N THR A 578 20.39 -24.72 -38.93
CA THR A 578 21.72 -25.31 -38.73
C THR A 578 22.77 -24.38 -39.30
N ILE A 579 23.66 -23.87 -38.46
CA ILE A 579 24.75 -22.99 -38.90
C ILE A 579 25.91 -23.85 -39.41
N GLN A 580 26.26 -23.67 -40.69
CA GLN A 580 27.36 -24.42 -41.30
C GLN A 580 28.69 -24.02 -40.64
N ASN A 581 29.44 -25.02 -40.15
CA ASN A 581 30.85 -24.82 -39.84
C ASN A 581 31.64 -24.69 -41.14
N ILE A 582 32.56 -23.74 -41.20
CA ILE A 582 33.62 -23.79 -42.21
C ILE A 582 34.43 -25.04 -41.87
N GLU A 583 34.21 -26.12 -42.62
CA GLU A 583 35.21 -27.18 -42.73
C GLU A 583 36.46 -26.53 -43.31
N GLY A 584 37.43 -26.25 -42.43
CA GLY A 584 38.79 -26.00 -42.87
C GLY A 584 39.35 -27.32 -43.39
N ASN A 585 39.64 -27.34 -44.70
CA ASN A 585 40.55 -28.30 -45.32
C ASN A 585 41.89 -28.39 -44.57
#